data_AF-A0A535WN98-F1
#
_entry.id   AF-A0A535WN98-F1
#
_cell.length_a   1.000
_cell.length_b   1.000
_cell.length_c   1.000
_cell.angle_alpha   90.00
_cell.angle_beta   90.00
_cell.angle_gamma   90.00
#
_symmetry.space_group_name_H-M   'P 1'
#
loop_
_entity.id
_entity.type
_entity.pdbx_description
1 polymer ?
#
loop_
_entity_poly.entity_id
_entity_poly.type
_entity_poly.pdbx_seq_one_letter_code
_entity_poly.pdbx_strand_id
1 'polypeptide(L)'
;MMQIELERVQKKSGGRIHLAGPQEGPVHTLCGKVFEPDGYRRTDAEADCKQCLRRSHDPVTLSAFLFEQDAGSRLLELSLEQARGQDRPPPPERPREKADRPRFTIVRDEPQAAPRPALAPAPAPEPKTPELVLEGPVEVERVDAQTIRLKSRGRSVEIRVRSGRLEVRD
;
A
#
# COMPACT_ATOMS: atom_id res chain seq x y z
N MET A 1 22.37 15.72 14.25
CA MET A 1 21.41 15.24 13.24
C MET A 1 21.60 13.74 13.14
N MET A 2 20.55 12.95 13.33
CA MET A 2 20.64 11.49 13.21
C MET A 2 20.78 11.14 11.72
N GLN A 3 21.89 10.51 11.33
CA GLN A 3 22.08 9.98 9.99
C GLN A 3 21.54 8.54 10.00
N ILE A 4 20.45 8.31 9.28
CA ILE A 4 19.87 6.97 9.13
C ILE A 4 20.57 6.32 7.94
N GLU A 5 21.20 5.17 8.18
CA GLU A 5 21.86 4.40 7.12
C GLU A 5 20.79 3.65 6.32
N LEU A 6 20.68 4.01 5.04
CA LEU A 6 19.82 3.32 4.08
C LEU A 6 20.64 2.31 3.28
N GLU A 7 20.10 1.10 3.17
CA GLU A 7 20.67 0.06 2.33
C GLU A 7 20.31 0.29 0.86
N ARG A 8 21.26 -0.01 -0.01
CA ARG A 8 21.10 0.04 -1.47
C ARG A 8 20.85 -1.37 -1.97
N VAL A 9 19.67 -1.58 -2.52
CA VAL A 9 19.21 -2.91 -2.94
C VAL A 9 18.78 -2.91 -4.41
N GLN A 10 19.13 -3.98 -5.11
CA GLN A 10 18.75 -4.21 -6.50
C GLN A 10 18.14 -5.60 -6.61
N LYS A 11 17.11 -5.75 -7.44
CA LYS A 11 16.57 -7.08 -7.75
C LYS A 11 17.67 -7.95 -8.38
N LYS A 12 17.75 -9.24 -8.04
CA LYS A 12 18.79 -10.15 -8.60
C LYS A 12 18.69 -10.28 -10.12
N SER A 13 17.49 -10.14 -10.69
CA SER A 13 17.28 -10.08 -12.13
C SER A 13 17.78 -8.78 -12.79
N GLY A 14 18.38 -7.87 -12.03
CA GLY A 14 18.82 -6.55 -12.48
C GLY A 14 17.74 -5.48 -12.40
N GLY A 15 18.03 -4.34 -13.03
CA GLY A 15 17.15 -3.17 -13.07
C GLY A 15 17.59 -2.08 -12.10
N ARG A 16 16.61 -1.37 -11.54
CA ARG A 16 16.84 -0.18 -10.72
C ARG A 16 17.36 -0.50 -9.32
N ILE A 17 18.23 0.36 -8.80
CA ILE A 17 18.75 0.35 -7.43
C ILE A 17 17.85 1.23 -6.57
N HIS A 18 17.30 0.59 -5.54
CA HIS A 18 16.36 1.18 -4.60
C HIS A 18 17.03 1.41 -3.25
N LEU A 19 16.46 2.32 -2.45
CA LEU A 19 16.85 2.52 -1.06
C LEU A 19 15.86 1.78 -0.14
N ALA A 20 16.39 1.12 0.89
CA ALA A 20 15.64 0.38 1.88
C ALA A 20 16.18 0.67 3.29
N GLY A 21 15.35 0.42 4.30
CA GLY A 21 15.81 0.40 5.69
C GLY A 21 16.56 -0.90 6.01
N PRO A 22 17.38 -0.91 7.06
CA PRO A 22 18.11 -2.10 7.49
C PRO A 22 17.14 -3.12 8.08
N GLN A 23 17.02 -4.29 7.45
CA GLN A 23 16.19 -5.40 7.94
C GLN A 23 16.74 -6.75 7.52
N GLU A 24 16.41 -7.79 8.30
CA GLU A 24 16.64 -9.18 7.94
C GLU A 24 15.35 -9.76 7.32
N GLY A 25 15.47 -10.41 6.16
CA GLY A 25 14.31 -11.02 5.48
C GLY A 25 13.79 -10.18 4.29
N PRO A 26 12.45 -10.13 4.08
CA PRO A 26 11.86 -9.38 2.99
C PRO A 26 12.19 -7.89 3.10
N VAL A 27 12.69 -7.29 2.02
CA VAL A 27 13.09 -5.89 2.02
C VAL A 27 12.01 -5.00 1.45
N HIS A 28 11.48 -4.13 2.29
CA HIS A 28 10.64 -3.02 1.90
C HIS A 28 11.52 -1.82 1.51
N THR A 29 11.27 -1.26 0.34
CA THR A 29 11.99 -0.09 -0.20
C THR A 29 11.22 1.20 0.06
N LEU A 30 11.92 2.34 0.07
CA LEU A 30 11.30 3.67 0.26
C LEU A 30 10.21 3.98 -0.78
N CYS A 31 10.27 3.39 -1.98
CA CYS A 31 9.23 3.58 -2.98
C CYS A 31 8.03 2.63 -2.85
N GLY A 32 7.98 1.80 -1.80
CA GLY A 32 6.87 0.87 -1.52
C GLY A 32 6.94 -0.47 -2.25
N LYS A 33 8.10 -0.85 -2.81
CA LYS A 33 8.29 -2.22 -3.32
C LYS A 33 8.77 -3.13 -2.21
N VAL A 34 8.31 -4.37 -2.25
CA VAL A 34 8.78 -5.47 -1.41
C VAL A 34 9.61 -6.43 -2.26
N PHE A 35 10.78 -6.80 -1.77
CA PHE A 35 11.61 -7.85 -2.34
C PHE A 35 11.65 -9.04 -1.39
N GLU A 36 11.25 -10.21 -1.87
CA GLU A 36 11.35 -11.45 -1.10
C GLU A 36 12.81 -11.73 -0.69
N PRO A 37 13.01 -12.51 0.39
CA PRO A 37 14.30 -13.11 0.69
C PRO A 37 14.85 -13.78 -0.57
N ASP A 38 16.14 -13.61 -0.84
CA ASP A 38 16.80 -14.08 -2.06
C ASP A 38 16.35 -13.46 -3.39
N GLY A 39 15.37 -12.55 -3.41
CA GLY A 39 14.94 -11.83 -4.61
C GLY A 39 15.80 -10.61 -4.97
N TYR A 40 16.67 -10.17 -4.05
CA TYR A 40 17.49 -8.97 -4.18
C TYR A 40 18.96 -9.22 -3.81
N ARG A 41 19.80 -8.25 -4.15
CA ARG A 41 21.20 -8.14 -3.71
C ARG A 41 21.44 -6.75 -3.14
N ARG A 42 22.26 -6.67 -2.09
CA ARG A 42 22.84 -5.42 -1.61
C ARG A 42 23.97 -5.01 -2.53
N THR A 43 24.13 -3.72 -2.78
CA THR A 43 25.10 -3.17 -3.73
C THR A 43 25.63 -1.85 -3.23
N ASP A 44 26.90 -1.55 -3.48
CA ASP A 44 27.48 -0.24 -3.14
C ASP A 44 27.20 0.83 -4.22
N ALA A 45 26.71 0.40 -5.39
CA ALA A 45 26.34 1.30 -6.48
C ALA A 45 25.20 2.27 -6.08
N GLU A 46 25.26 3.50 -6.57
CA GLU A 46 24.30 4.56 -6.24
C GLU A 46 22.84 4.20 -6.59
N ALA A 47 21.91 4.69 -5.77
CA ALA A 47 20.48 4.48 -6.01
C ALA A 47 20.00 5.30 -7.21
N ASP A 48 19.31 4.65 -8.15
CA ASP A 48 18.79 5.27 -9.37
C ASP A 48 17.26 5.52 -9.31
N CYS A 49 16.59 4.99 -8.28
CA CYS A 49 15.16 5.13 -8.14
C CYS A 49 14.80 6.57 -7.70
N LYS A 50 14.32 7.38 -8.64
CA LYS A 50 13.87 8.77 -8.39
C LYS A 50 12.94 8.93 -7.19
N GLN A 51 12.01 8.00 -6.99
CA GLN A 51 11.08 8.06 -5.86
C GLN A 51 11.78 7.78 -4.52
N CYS A 52 12.76 6.86 -4.50
CA CYS A 52 13.56 6.60 -3.32
C CYS A 52 14.40 7.82 -2.95
N LEU A 53 15.10 8.42 -3.93
CA LEU A 53 15.90 9.63 -3.72
C LEU A 53 15.05 10.80 -3.21
N ARG A 54 13.87 11.02 -3.79
CA ARG A 54 12.97 12.08 -3.32
C ARG A 54 12.52 11.86 -1.88
N ARG A 55 12.18 10.62 -1.52
CA ARG A 55 11.70 10.26 -0.17
C ARG A 55 12.83 10.21 0.87
N SER A 56 14.08 9.95 0.47
CA SER A 56 15.22 9.98 1.40
C SER A 56 15.57 11.38 1.90
N HIS A 57 15.17 12.43 1.16
CA HIS A 57 15.36 13.82 1.59
C HIS A 57 14.18 14.38 2.40
N ASP A 58 13.07 13.64 2.51
CA ASP A 58 11.90 14.05 3.28
C ASP A 58 11.94 13.40 4.68
N PRO A 59 12.23 14.18 5.74
CA PRO A 59 12.38 13.64 7.09
C PRO A 59 11.08 13.02 7.62
N VAL A 60 9.91 13.53 7.24
CA VAL A 60 8.62 13.00 7.73
C VAL A 60 8.36 11.63 7.09
N THR A 61 8.53 11.54 5.78
CA THR A 61 8.34 10.28 5.04
C THR A 61 9.37 9.23 5.47
N LEU A 62 10.63 9.63 5.64
CA LEU A 62 11.70 8.72 6.07
C LEU A 62 11.44 8.18 7.47
N SER A 63 11.01 9.05 8.40
CA SER A 63 10.63 8.64 9.76
C SER A 63 9.49 7.63 9.70
N ALA A 64 8.39 7.96 9.02
CA ALA A 64 7.22 7.07 8.92
C ALA A 64 7.57 5.70 8.33
N PHE A 65 8.37 5.67 7.26
CA PHE A 65 8.82 4.43 6.64
C PHE A 65 9.64 3.53 7.58
N LEU A 66 10.54 4.12 8.37
CA LEU A 66 11.30 3.37 9.37
C LEU A 66 10.39 2.91 10.52
N PHE A 67 9.36 3.69 10.85
CA PHE A 67 8.37 3.33 11.85
C PHE A 67 7.47 2.16 11.44
N GLU A 68 7.17 2.03 10.14
CA GLU A 68 6.40 0.92 9.57
C GLU A 68 7.20 -0.40 9.49
N GLN A 69 8.53 -0.33 9.59
CA GLN A 69 9.41 -1.51 9.70
C GLN A 69 9.62 -1.85 11.18
N ASP A 70 10.05 -3.07 11.52
CA ASP A 70 10.42 -3.47 12.91
C ASP A 70 11.48 -2.56 13.57
N ALA A 71 12.08 -1.62 12.82
CA ALA A 71 12.90 -0.53 13.34
C ALA A 71 12.11 0.56 14.10
N GLY A 72 10.79 0.64 13.89
CA GLY A 72 9.90 1.66 14.44
C GLY A 72 9.56 1.49 15.91
N SER A 73 9.23 0.27 16.29
CA SER A 73 9.05 -0.13 17.68
C SER A 73 10.31 0.17 18.49
N ARG A 74 11.49 -0.11 17.91
CA ARG A 74 12.79 0.18 18.55
C ARG A 74 13.09 1.67 18.67
N LEU A 75 12.72 2.50 17.68
CA LEU A 75 12.79 3.95 17.79
C LEU A 75 11.83 4.50 18.86
N LEU A 76 10.63 3.93 18.97
CA LEU A 76 9.66 4.30 20.00
C LEU A 76 10.17 3.91 21.40
N GLU A 77 10.74 2.71 21.55
CA GLU A 77 11.36 2.26 22.80
C GLU A 77 12.48 3.22 23.23
N LEU A 78 13.41 3.56 22.32
CA LEU A 78 14.49 4.50 22.60
C LEU A 78 13.96 5.91 22.94
N SER A 79 12.91 6.38 22.27
CA SER A 79 12.28 7.67 22.60
C SER A 79 11.59 7.65 23.96
N LEU A 80 10.96 6.54 24.34
CA LEU A 80 10.32 6.37 25.64
C LEU A 80 11.36 6.24 26.76
N GLU A 81 12.48 5.57 26.52
CA GLU A 81 13.60 5.51 27.46
C GLU A 81 14.20 6.90 27.70
N GLN A 82 14.40 7.69 26.63
CA GLN A 82 14.85 9.09 26.76
C GLN A 82 13.83 9.95 27.50
N ALA A 83 12.52 9.74 27.27
CA ALA A 83 11.47 10.46 27.98
C ALA A 83 11.32 10.03 29.46
N ARG A 84 11.64 8.77 29.80
CA ARG A 84 11.67 8.27 31.18
C ARG A 84 12.88 8.77 31.96
N GLY A 85 14.00 9.02 31.28
CA GLY A 85 15.24 9.53 31.86
C GLY A 85 15.30 11.04 32.03
N GLN A 86 14.37 11.80 31.42
CA GLN A 86 14.20 13.21 31.76
C GLN A 86 13.37 13.31 33.04
N ASP A 87 14.02 13.70 34.13
CA ASP A 87 13.33 14.32 35.26
C ASP A 87 12.42 15.41 34.70
N ARG A 88 11.12 15.19 34.79
CA ARG A 88 10.12 16.14 34.35
C ARG A 88 10.46 17.47 35.03
N PRO A 89 10.86 18.52 34.29
CA PRO A 89 11.24 19.77 34.92
C PRO A 89 10.04 20.21 35.78
N PRO A 90 10.29 20.63 37.04
CA PRO A 90 9.23 21.07 37.90
C PRO A 90 8.42 22.13 37.14
N PRO A 91 7.07 22.08 37.21
CA PRO A 91 6.25 23.06 36.54
C PRO A 91 6.76 24.45 36.96
N PRO A 92 7.01 25.37 36.00
CA PRO A 92 7.49 26.70 36.37
C PRO A 92 6.51 27.29 37.37
N GLU A 93 7.02 27.67 38.55
CA GLU A 93 6.26 28.43 39.55
C GLU A 93 5.93 29.78 38.94
N ARG A 94 4.83 29.83 38.19
CA ARG A 94 4.26 31.10 37.76
C ARG A 94 3.60 31.72 38.99
N PRO A 95 3.85 33.00 39.29
CA PRO A 95 2.98 33.75 40.18
C PRO A 95 1.54 33.53 39.71
N ARG A 96 0.62 33.24 40.63
CA ARG A 96 -0.82 33.21 40.36
C ARG A 96 -1.32 34.63 40.10
N GLU A 97 -0.81 35.28 39.06
CA GLU A 97 -1.58 36.28 38.36
C GLU A 97 -2.77 35.55 37.75
N LYS A 98 -3.96 36.12 37.94
CA LYS A 98 -5.20 35.62 37.33
C LYS A 98 -5.05 35.72 35.82
N ALA A 99 -4.36 34.75 35.23
CA ALA A 99 -4.35 34.54 33.81
C ALA A 99 -5.79 34.24 33.44
N ASP A 100 -6.40 35.22 32.78
CA ASP A 100 -7.63 35.06 32.03
C ASP A 100 -7.36 33.93 31.03
N ARG A 101 -7.63 32.70 31.47
CA ARG A 101 -7.39 31.50 30.66
C ARG A 101 -8.33 31.64 29.47
N PRO A 102 -7.81 31.72 28.22
CA PRO A 102 -8.69 31.64 27.08
C PRO A 102 -9.43 30.30 27.19
N ARG A 103 -10.74 30.38 27.39
CA ARG A 103 -11.61 29.20 27.36
C ARG A 103 -11.65 28.78 25.90
N PHE A 104 -10.91 27.73 25.57
CA PHE A 104 -11.09 27.06 24.29
C PHE A 104 -12.43 26.34 24.33
N THR A 105 -13.42 26.90 23.62
CA THR A 105 -14.65 26.19 23.31
C THR A 105 -14.29 25.20 22.21
N ILE A 106 -14.49 23.91 22.47
CA ILE A 106 -14.45 22.89 21.41
C ILE A 106 -15.67 23.17 20.53
N VAL A 107 -15.46 23.88 19.42
CA VAL A 107 -16.40 23.87 18.32
C VAL A 107 -16.29 22.47 17.74
N ARG A 108 -17.31 21.63 17.98
CA ARG A 108 -17.49 20.46 17.13
C ARG A 108 -17.78 21.02 15.75
N ASP A 109 -16.84 20.83 14.82
CA ASP A 109 -17.18 20.85 13.41
C ASP A 109 -18.28 19.79 13.23
N GLU A 110 -19.53 20.24 13.19
CA GLU A 110 -20.56 19.51 12.48
C GLU A 110 -19.96 19.24 11.09
N PRO A 111 -19.95 17.99 10.59
CA PRO A 111 -19.36 17.67 9.30
C PRO A 111 -19.95 18.62 8.27
N GLN A 112 -19.18 19.63 7.87
CA GLN A 112 -19.58 20.51 6.80
C GLN A 112 -19.64 19.61 5.59
N ALA A 113 -20.86 19.22 5.21
CA ALA A 113 -21.10 18.37 4.06
C ALA A 113 -20.36 19.05 2.91
N ALA A 114 -19.30 18.39 2.44
CA ALA A 114 -18.53 18.89 1.32
C ALA A 114 -19.52 19.30 0.22
N PRO A 115 -19.33 20.46 -0.44
CA PRO A 115 -20.16 20.80 -1.58
C PRO A 115 -20.12 19.60 -2.52
N ARG A 116 -21.29 19.04 -2.81
CA ARG A 116 -21.41 17.85 -3.65
C ARG A 116 -20.57 18.12 -4.90
N PRO A 117 -19.60 17.25 -5.23
CA PRO A 117 -18.92 17.34 -6.51
C PRO A 117 -19.99 17.47 -7.59
N ALA A 118 -19.85 18.45 -8.47
CA ALA A 118 -20.71 18.56 -9.64
C ALA A 118 -20.80 17.18 -10.28
N LEU A 119 -22.03 16.72 -10.56
CA LEU A 119 -22.27 15.42 -11.18
C LEU A 119 -21.24 15.24 -12.30
N ALA A 120 -20.41 14.20 -12.17
CA ALA A 120 -19.56 13.79 -13.27
C ALA A 120 -20.45 13.62 -14.51
N PRO A 121 -20.00 14.05 -15.71
CA PRO A 121 -20.73 13.73 -16.93
C PRO A 121 -20.95 12.22 -16.97
N ALA A 122 -22.16 11.82 -17.34
CA ALA A 122 -22.59 10.43 -17.36
C ALA A 122 -21.51 9.55 -17.99
N PRO A 123 -21.19 8.38 -17.41
CA PRO A 123 -20.25 7.46 -18.02
C PRO A 123 -20.72 7.16 -19.43
N ALA A 124 -19.79 7.28 -20.39
CA ALA A 124 -20.02 6.82 -21.76
C ALA A 124 -20.55 5.38 -21.71
N PRO A 125 -21.49 5.00 -22.59
CA PRO A 125 -22.02 3.65 -22.59
C PRO A 125 -20.86 2.65 -22.73
N GLU A 126 -20.76 1.76 -21.75
CA GLU A 126 -19.75 0.72 -21.74
C GLU A 126 -19.81 -0.09 -23.04
N PRO A 127 -18.66 -0.44 -23.65
CA PRO A 127 -18.66 -1.38 -24.75
C PRO A 127 -19.25 -2.70 -24.24
N LYS A 128 -20.42 -3.06 -24.78
CA LYS A 128 -21.15 -4.29 -24.48
C LYS A 128 -20.22 -5.48 -24.70
N THR A 129 -19.61 -5.94 -23.62
CA THR A 129 -19.01 -7.26 -23.56
C THR A 129 -20.20 -8.21 -23.39
N PRO A 130 -20.47 -9.16 -24.29
CA PRO A 130 -21.56 -10.09 -24.10
C PRO A 130 -21.21 -10.99 -22.91
N GLU A 131 -21.78 -10.67 -21.75
CA GLU A 131 -21.78 -11.54 -20.59
C GLU A 131 -22.76 -12.68 -20.88
N LEU A 132 -22.23 -13.85 -21.20
CA LEU A 132 -23.04 -15.06 -21.39
C LEU A 132 -23.45 -15.59 -20.02
N VAL A 133 -24.53 -15.04 -19.47
CA VAL A 133 -25.14 -15.55 -18.25
C VAL A 133 -26.03 -16.74 -18.61
N LEU A 134 -25.58 -17.95 -18.26
CA LEU A 134 -26.41 -19.16 -18.31
C LEU A 134 -27.31 -19.19 -17.07
N GLU A 135 -28.49 -18.57 -17.14
CA GLU A 135 -29.47 -18.62 -16.05
C GLU A 135 -30.26 -19.95 -16.09
N GLY A 136 -29.85 -20.92 -15.26
CA GLY A 136 -30.57 -22.19 -15.06
C GLY A 136 -29.65 -23.36 -14.71
N PRO A 137 -30.21 -24.55 -14.41
CA PRO A 137 -29.41 -25.75 -14.18
C PRO A 137 -28.66 -26.11 -15.48
N VAL A 138 -27.34 -26.15 -15.40
CA VAL A 138 -26.46 -26.52 -16.51
C VAL A 138 -26.18 -28.03 -16.40
N GLU A 139 -26.53 -28.78 -17.45
CA GLU A 139 -26.15 -30.18 -17.57
C GLU A 139 -24.83 -30.27 -18.34
N VAL A 140 -23.82 -30.88 -17.71
CA VAL A 140 -22.52 -31.13 -18.33
C VAL A 140 -22.64 -32.40 -19.16
N GLU A 141 -22.69 -32.28 -20.49
CA GLU A 141 -22.79 -33.45 -21.38
C GLU A 141 -21.45 -34.17 -21.54
N ARG A 142 -20.33 -33.42 -21.54
CA ARG A 142 -18.99 -34.01 -21.74
C ARG A 142 -17.88 -33.11 -21.21
N VAL A 143 -16.88 -33.71 -20.58
CA VAL A 143 -15.66 -33.04 -20.12
C VAL A 143 -14.46 -33.83 -20.62
N ASP A 144 -13.68 -33.23 -21.50
CA ASP A 144 -12.40 -33.74 -21.99
C ASP A 144 -11.27 -32.77 -21.59
N ALA A 145 -10.00 -33.21 -21.68
CA ALA A 145 -8.84 -32.45 -21.19
C ALA A 145 -8.66 -31.03 -21.80
N GLN A 146 -9.33 -30.74 -22.92
CA GLN A 146 -9.22 -29.46 -23.62
C GLN A 146 -10.58 -28.86 -24.00
N THR A 147 -11.70 -29.50 -23.62
CA THR A 147 -13.04 -29.09 -24.06
C THR A 147 -14.12 -29.48 -23.05
N ILE A 148 -15.04 -28.55 -22.77
CA ILE A 148 -16.21 -28.77 -21.93
C ILE A 148 -17.45 -28.45 -22.75
N ARG A 149 -18.38 -29.40 -22.85
CA ARG A 149 -19.68 -29.20 -23.51
C ARG A 149 -20.79 -29.11 -22.48
N LEU A 150 -21.47 -27.97 -22.46
CA LEU A 150 -22.55 -27.64 -21.55
C LEU A 150 -23.86 -27.55 -22.32
N LYS A 151 -24.96 -28.02 -21.74
CA LYS A 151 -26.29 -27.86 -22.32
C LYS A 151 -27.22 -27.26 -21.30
N SER A 152 -27.96 -26.24 -21.74
CA SER A 152 -28.98 -25.58 -20.93
C SER A 152 -30.15 -25.16 -21.80
N ARG A 153 -31.36 -25.59 -21.42
CA ARG A 153 -32.66 -25.21 -22.05
C ARG A 153 -32.63 -25.15 -23.59
N GLY A 154 -32.08 -26.18 -24.23
CA GLY A 154 -32.04 -26.30 -25.70
C GLY A 154 -30.90 -25.57 -26.41
N ARG A 155 -30.01 -24.90 -25.66
CA ARG A 155 -28.73 -24.36 -26.15
C ARG A 155 -27.58 -25.24 -25.69
N SER A 156 -26.61 -25.43 -26.57
CA SER A 156 -25.40 -26.20 -26.28
C SER A 156 -24.18 -25.33 -26.49
N VAL A 157 -23.40 -25.14 -25.43
CA VAL A 157 -22.21 -24.29 -25.41
C VAL A 157 -20.97 -25.18 -25.33
N GLU A 158 -20.01 -24.96 -26.22
CA GLU A 158 -18.71 -25.63 -26.22
C GLU A 158 -17.63 -24.65 -25.74
N ILE A 159 -16.98 -24.98 -24.63
CA ILE A 159 -15.87 -24.22 -24.05
C ILE A 159 -14.57 -24.97 -24.38
N ARG A 160 -13.69 -24.35 -25.14
CA ARG A 160 -12.35 -24.88 -25.47
C ARG A 160 -11.28 -24.14 -24.70
N VAL A 161 -10.32 -24.87 -24.15
CA VAL A 161 -9.16 -24.29 -23.48
C VAL A 161 -7.97 -24.33 -24.43
N ARG A 162 -7.56 -23.16 -24.95
CA ARG A 162 -6.36 -23.04 -25.80
C ARG A 162 -5.36 -22.08 -25.16
N SER A 163 -4.17 -22.59 -24.86
CA SER A 163 -3.03 -21.80 -24.39
C SER A 163 -3.35 -20.90 -23.18
N GLY A 164 -4.11 -21.41 -22.21
CA GLY A 164 -4.52 -20.66 -21.01
C GLY A 164 -5.66 -19.66 -21.23
N ARG A 165 -6.27 -19.62 -22.42
CA ARG A 165 -7.43 -18.79 -22.75
C ARG A 165 -8.66 -19.66 -23.01
N LEU A 166 -9.80 -19.26 -22.45
CA LEU A 166 -11.09 -19.93 -22.63
C LEU A 166 -11.78 -19.33 -23.86
N GLU A 167 -12.06 -20.17 -24.86
CA GLU A 167 -12.86 -19.82 -26.04
C GLU A 167 -14.23 -20.47 -25.90
N VAL A 168 -15.30 -19.66 -25.92
CA VAL A 168 -16.68 -20.14 -25.80
C VAL A 168 -17.35 -20.06 -27.17
N ARG A 169 -18.02 -21.13 -27.60
CA ARG A 169 -18.81 -21.22 -28.83
C ARG A 169 -20.24 -21.66 -28.52
N ASP A 170 -21.23 -20.94 -29.04
CA ASP A 170 -22.67 -21.25 -29.00
C ASP A 170 -23.14 -22.04 -30.23
#